data_AF-A0AB73IBP1-F1
#
_entry.id   AF-A0AB73IBP1-F1
#
_cell.length_a   1.000
_cell.length_b   1.000
_cell.length_c   1.000
_cell.angle_alpha   90.00
_cell.angle_beta   90.00
_cell.angle_gamma   90.00
#
_symmetry.space_group_name_H-M   'P 1'
#
loop_
_entity.id
_entity.type
_entity.pdbx_description
1 polymer ?
#
loop_
_entity_poly.entity_id
_entity_poly.type
_entity_poly.pdbx_seq_one_letter_code
_entity_poly.pdbx_strand_id
1 'polypeptide(L)'
;MADLNSDPHTMSDTATLQINGTTIDATFAEAFPMKATRLVITAHTPAWAMNAARSLTGFATSVIGCGCEAGIERTLEGDETPDGRPGAAVLLFAVSSKELARQIERRVGQCVLTCPTTAVYRGIDPETSRAPLSDLAPLGKNLRFFGDGWQISKMLGDTRYWRVPVMDGEFVCEETAPTVKAVGGGNLILLARDIDAALAAAEAAVAAMRMLPNVIMPFPGGVVRSGSKVGSKYKGATASTNDAFCPTLAGLSARSELSAEVGCVLEIVIDGLTEADVGAAMTAGIVAAAGLGRAAGLLRVSAGNYGGKLGPYHFHLHQLAAGLGGSGA
;
A
#
# COMPACT_ATOMS: atom_id res chain seq x y z
N MET A 1 22.25 9.62 -59.31
CA MET A 1 21.15 10.54 -58.92
C MET A 1 19.91 9.70 -58.82
N ALA A 2 19.33 9.39 -57.67
CA ALA A 2 19.52 9.89 -56.32
C ALA A 2 19.31 8.75 -55.31
N ASP A 3 20.11 8.77 -54.24
CA ASP A 3 19.88 8.04 -52.99
C ASP A 3 18.73 8.71 -52.21
N LEU A 4 17.83 7.91 -51.64
CA LEU A 4 17.04 8.26 -50.46
C LEU A 4 16.81 6.98 -49.66
N ASN A 5 17.83 6.61 -48.89
CA ASN A 5 17.71 5.67 -47.78
C ASN A 5 16.85 6.33 -46.69
N SER A 6 15.80 5.63 -46.30
CA SER A 6 15.02 5.89 -45.10
C SER A 6 15.81 5.44 -43.86
N ASP A 7 16.11 6.37 -42.96
CA ASP A 7 16.66 6.11 -41.63
C ASP A 7 15.67 5.32 -40.75
N PRO A 8 16.05 4.15 -40.20
CA PRO A 8 15.29 3.48 -39.16
C PRO A 8 15.74 3.94 -37.77
N HIS A 9 14.79 4.48 -37.01
CA HIS A 9 14.78 4.53 -35.54
C HIS A 9 16.02 5.12 -34.83
N THR A 10 15.96 6.42 -34.59
CA THR A 10 16.56 7.04 -33.41
C THR A 10 15.91 6.47 -32.14
N MET A 11 16.48 5.40 -31.59
CA MET A 11 16.33 5.14 -30.16
C MET A 11 17.04 6.29 -29.44
N SER A 12 16.26 7.16 -28.83
CA SER A 12 16.75 8.13 -27.85
C SER A 12 17.51 7.36 -26.77
N ASP A 13 18.82 7.51 -26.75
CA ASP A 13 19.74 6.93 -25.78
C ASP A 13 19.51 7.60 -24.41
N THR A 14 18.44 7.21 -23.72
CA THR A 14 18.27 7.56 -22.30
C THR A 14 19.32 6.80 -21.52
N ALA A 15 20.29 7.53 -20.96
CA ALA A 15 21.37 6.98 -20.16
C ALA A 15 20.86 5.89 -19.19
N THR A 16 21.48 4.71 -19.26
CA THR A 16 21.09 3.58 -18.42
C THR A 16 21.43 3.90 -16.96
N LEU A 17 20.42 4.08 -16.11
CA LEU A 17 20.61 4.26 -14.68
C LEU A 17 20.81 2.90 -14.00
N GLN A 18 21.84 2.81 -13.16
CA GLN A 18 22.13 1.60 -12.38
C GLN A 18 22.45 1.96 -10.93
N ILE A 19 22.05 1.08 -10.01
CA ILE A 19 22.43 1.12 -8.59
C ILE A 19 23.03 -0.24 -8.26
N ASN A 20 24.31 -0.27 -7.85
CA ASN A 20 25.06 -1.50 -7.56
C ASN A 20 24.95 -2.58 -8.67
N GLY A 21 24.93 -2.13 -9.93
CA GLY A 21 24.80 -2.98 -11.13
C GLY A 21 23.37 -3.47 -11.43
N THR A 22 22.38 -3.20 -10.58
CA THR A 22 20.96 -3.42 -10.88
C THR A 22 20.46 -2.29 -11.77
N THR A 23 19.86 -2.62 -12.91
CA THR A 23 19.30 -1.64 -13.84
C THR A 23 18.01 -1.04 -13.30
N ILE A 24 17.84 0.28 -13.38
CA ILE A 24 16.60 0.97 -13.09
C ILE A 24 15.98 1.42 -14.41
N ASP A 25 14.77 0.92 -14.72
CA ASP A 25 14.11 1.21 -16.00
C ASP A 25 13.70 2.69 -16.08
N ALA A 26 13.83 3.27 -17.28
CA ALA A 26 13.36 4.63 -17.60
C ALA A 26 11.82 4.65 -17.77
N THR A 27 11.10 4.28 -16.73
CA THR A 27 9.64 4.14 -16.71
C THR A 27 9.05 4.81 -15.45
N PHE A 28 7.75 4.67 -15.24
CA PHE A 28 7.06 5.19 -14.07
C PHE A 28 6.00 4.21 -13.56
N ALA A 29 5.67 4.31 -12.27
CA ALA A 29 4.46 3.71 -11.72
C ALA A 29 3.28 4.67 -11.88
N GLU A 30 2.14 4.15 -12.33
CA GLU A 30 0.90 4.92 -12.47
C GLU A 30 -0.07 4.58 -11.34
N ALA A 31 -0.35 5.56 -10.49
CA ALA A 31 -1.16 5.39 -9.28
C ALA A 31 -2.46 6.23 -9.33
N PHE A 32 -3.37 5.94 -8.41
CA PHE A 32 -4.76 6.37 -8.47
C PHE A 32 -5.20 7.17 -7.25
N PRO A 33 -6.13 8.13 -7.40
CA PRO A 33 -6.75 8.79 -6.27
C PRO A 33 -7.58 7.81 -5.47
N MET A 34 -7.42 7.83 -4.15
CA MET A 34 -8.18 7.03 -3.20
C MET A 34 -8.73 7.90 -2.08
N LYS A 35 -9.58 7.30 -1.25
CA LYS A 35 -9.95 7.80 0.07
C LYS A 35 -9.27 6.95 1.12
N ALA A 36 -8.73 7.58 2.15
CA ALA A 36 -8.11 6.86 3.25
C ALA A 36 -8.54 7.36 4.62
N THR A 37 -8.39 6.50 5.62
CA THR A 37 -8.38 6.89 7.04
C THR A 37 -7.26 6.16 7.77
N ARG A 38 -6.86 6.70 8.92
CA ARG A 38 -6.06 6.00 9.92
C ARG A 38 -6.93 5.74 11.13
N LEU A 39 -6.89 4.51 11.64
CA LEU A 39 -7.48 4.16 12.93
C LEU A 39 -6.36 3.75 13.90
N VAL A 40 -6.54 4.09 15.17
CA VAL A 40 -5.68 3.66 16.26
C VAL A 40 -6.46 2.65 17.08
N ILE A 41 -5.96 1.42 17.16
CA ILE A 41 -6.57 0.33 17.93
C ILE A 41 -5.68 0.09 19.15
N THR A 42 -6.22 0.27 20.35
CA THR A 42 -5.50 0.00 21.60
C THR A 42 -6.09 -1.24 22.26
N ALA A 43 -5.29 -1.91 23.10
CA ALA A 43 -5.71 -3.10 23.83
C ALA A 43 -4.95 -3.22 25.16
N HIS A 44 -5.27 -4.23 25.96
CA HIS A 44 -4.59 -4.47 27.24
C HIS A 44 -3.09 -4.80 27.08
N THR A 45 -2.72 -5.47 25.99
CA THR A 45 -1.31 -5.79 25.67
C THR A 45 -1.03 -5.56 24.18
N PRO A 46 0.25 -5.36 23.79
CA PRO A 46 0.60 -5.21 22.37
C PRO A 46 0.14 -6.40 21.50
N ALA A 47 0.16 -7.61 22.08
CA ALA A 47 -0.29 -8.82 21.40
C ALA A 47 -1.78 -8.76 21.03
N TRP A 48 -2.64 -8.27 21.93
CA TRP A 48 -4.08 -8.13 21.65
C TRP A 48 -4.38 -7.02 20.64
N ALA A 49 -3.67 -5.89 20.71
CA ALA A 49 -3.79 -4.83 19.71
C ALA A 49 -3.42 -5.35 18.31
N MET A 50 -2.34 -6.13 18.23
CA MET A 50 -1.89 -6.74 16.98
C MET A 50 -2.87 -7.80 16.44
N ASN A 51 -3.51 -8.60 17.30
CA ASN A 51 -4.55 -9.54 16.87
C ASN A 51 -5.74 -8.83 16.22
N ALA A 52 -6.22 -7.75 16.85
CA ALA A 52 -7.29 -6.92 16.29
C ALA A 52 -6.88 -6.26 14.96
N ALA A 53 -5.67 -5.68 14.91
CA ALA A 53 -5.15 -5.03 13.73
C ALA A 53 -5.01 -6.01 12.54
N ARG A 54 -4.42 -7.20 12.77
CA ARG A 54 -4.29 -8.26 11.75
C ARG A 54 -5.65 -8.77 11.26
N SER A 55 -6.61 -8.93 12.17
CA SER A 55 -7.96 -9.35 11.79
C SER A 55 -8.64 -8.29 10.92
N LEU A 56 -8.54 -7.00 11.32
CA LEU A 56 -9.12 -5.87 10.58
C LEU A 56 -8.50 -5.70 9.19
N THR A 57 -7.18 -5.86 9.06
CA THR A 57 -6.45 -5.68 7.79
C THR A 57 -6.41 -6.94 6.93
N GLY A 58 -6.94 -8.07 7.41
CA GLY A 58 -7.05 -9.32 6.64
C GLY A 58 -8.04 -9.21 5.47
N PHE A 59 -7.82 -9.97 4.39
CA PHE A 59 -8.66 -9.95 3.19
C PHE A 59 -8.90 -8.51 2.66
N ALA A 60 -7.83 -7.73 2.51
CA ALA A 60 -7.84 -6.32 2.12
C ALA A 60 -6.65 -6.00 1.19
N THR A 61 -6.39 -6.86 0.20
CA THR A 61 -5.19 -6.74 -0.63
C THR A 61 -5.39 -5.87 -1.87
N SER A 62 -6.61 -5.79 -2.38
CA SER A 62 -6.94 -4.97 -3.56
C SER A 62 -8.39 -4.54 -3.55
N VAL A 63 -8.64 -3.27 -3.85
CA VAL A 63 -10.00 -2.71 -3.95
C VAL A 63 -10.85 -3.39 -5.03
N ILE A 64 -10.24 -4.05 -6.02
CA ILE A 64 -10.94 -4.73 -7.12
C ILE A 64 -11.82 -5.88 -6.60
N GLY A 65 -11.33 -6.63 -5.60
CA GLY A 65 -12.01 -7.83 -5.10
C GLY A 65 -12.29 -7.84 -3.59
N CYS A 66 -11.52 -7.09 -2.80
CA CYS A 66 -11.65 -7.06 -1.34
C CYS A 66 -12.53 -5.90 -0.84
N GLY A 67 -12.81 -4.92 -1.70
CA GLY A 67 -13.57 -3.71 -1.39
C GLY A 67 -12.76 -2.58 -0.73
N CYS A 68 -11.66 -2.90 -0.04
CA CYS A 68 -10.64 -1.93 0.39
C CYS A 68 -9.24 -2.51 0.27
N GLU A 69 -8.25 -1.64 0.41
CA GLU A 69 -6.86 -1.95 0.71
C GLU A 69 -6.58 -1.55 2.16
N ALA A 70 -5.95 -2.42 2.95
CA ALA A 70 -5.69 -2.11 4.35
C ALA A 70 -4.41 -2.77 4.85
N GLY A 71 -3.74 -2.12 5.79
CA GLY A 71 -2.48 -2.59 6.34
C GLY A 71 -2.19 -1.99 7.70
N ILE A 72 -1.33 -2.69 8.45
CA ILE A 72 -0.78 -2.18 9.70
C ILE A 72 0.36 -1.25 9.32
N GLU A 73 0.27 0.00 9.75
CA GLU A 73 1.33 0.99 9.54
C GLU A 73 2.45 0.77 10.57
N ARG A 74 2.10 0.81 11.86
CA ARG A 74 3.08 0.62 12.95
C ARG A 74 2.42 0.25 14.28
N THR A 75 3.22 -0.26 15.20
CA THR A 75 2.85 -0.36 16.62
C THR A 75 2.98 1.00 17.30
N LEU A 76 2.24 1.19 18.39
CA LEU A 76 2.19 2.41 19.19
C LEU A 76 2.42 2.07 20.65
N GLU A 77 3.26 2.86 21.30
CA GLU A 77 3.43 2.82 22.76
C GLU A 77 2.34 3.65 23.46
N GLY A 78 2.19 3.48 24.78
CA GLY A 78 1.09 4.10 25.54
C GLY A 78 1.12 5.62 25.58
N ASP A 79 2.28 6.25 25.44
CA ASP A 79 2.42 7.71 25.34
C ASP A 79 1.98 8.29 23.99
N GLU A 80 1.76 7.43 22.99
CA GLU A 80 1.28 7.80 21.66
C GLU A 80 -0.23 7.59 21.48
N THR A 81 -0.92 7.01 22.46
CA THR A 81 -2.33 6.62 22.34
C THR A 81 -3.27 7.43 23.24
N PRO A 82 -4.54 7.63 22.84
CA PRO A 82 -5.47 8.48 23.60
C PRO A 82 -5.82 7.96 25.00
N ASP A 83 -5.64 6.67 25.28
CA ASP A 83 -6.01 6.02 26.53
C ASP A 83 -4.83 5.49 27.35
N GLY A 84 -3.59 5.80 26.94
CA GLY A 84 -2.38 5.39 27.66
C GLY A 84 -1.99 3.92 27.47
N ARG A 85 -2.67 3.18 26.59
CA ARG A 85 -2.47 1.73 26.40
C ARG A 85 -1.67 1.43 25.12
N PRO A 86 -0.96 0.29 25.04
CA PRO A 86 -0.30 -0.10 23.80
C PRO A 86 -1.32 -0.28 22.66
N GLY A 87 -0.89 0.03 21.44
CA GLY A 87 -1.78 0.02 20.29
C GLY A 87 -1.11 -0.28 18.95
N ALA A 88 -1.91 -0.18 17.90
CA ALA A 88 -1.47 -0.27 16.51
C ALA A 88 -2.21 0.78 15.67
N ALA A 89 -1.47 1.46 14.80
CA ALA A 89 -2.02 2.29 13.74
C ALA A 89 -2.27 1.42 12.51
N VAL A 90 -3.49 1.50 11.97
CA VAL A 90 -3.87 0.83 10.72
C VAL A 90 -4.36 1.86 9.72
N LEU A 91 -4.04 1.64 8.46
CA LEU A 91 -4.52 2.44 7.34
C LEU A 91 -5.51 1.63 6.51
N LEU A 92 -6.60 2.28 6.10
CA LEU A 92 -7.60 1.72 5.20
C LEU A 92 -7.82 2.68 4.03
N PHE A 93 -7.80 2.14 2.83
CA PHE A 93 -7.94 2.83 1.56
C PHE A 93 -9.11 2.24 0.77
N ALA A 94 -9.92 3.09 0.13
CA ALA A 94 -10.98 2.64 -0.77
C ALA A 94 -11.19 3.63 -1.91
N VAL A 95 -11.86 3.17 -2.96
CA VAL A 95 -12.15 3.96 -4.18
C VAL A 95 -13.09 5.14 -3.95
N SER A 96 -13.81 5.19 -2.82
CA SER A 96 -14.75 6.27 -2.51
C SER A 96 -15.02 6.40 -1.01
N SER A 97 -15.52 7.54 -0.56
CA SER A 97 -15.83 7.78 0.86
C SER A 97 -16.95 6.86 1.35
N LYS A 98 -17.92 6.56 0.48
CA LYS A 98 -19.02 5.63 0.77
C LYS A 98 -18.50 4.20 0.99
N GLU A 99 -17.60 3.74 0.12
CA GLU A 99 -17.00 2.41 0.27
C GLU A 99 -16.11 2.34 1.51
N LEU A 100 -15.30 3.38 1.75
CA LEU A 100 -14.45 3.47 2.93
C LEU A 100 -15.27 3.37 4.22
N ALA A 101 -16.35 4.15 4.34
CA ALA A 101 -17.24 4.11 5.50
C ALA A 101 -17.85 2.71 5.71
N ARG A 102 -18.29 2.05 4.63
CA ARG A 102 -18.80 0.67 4.68
C ARG A 102 -17.75 -0.33 5.19
N GLN A 103 -16.49 -0.17 4.77
CA GLN A 103 -15.39 -1.04 5.16
C GLN A 103 -14.95 -0.81 6.61
N ILE A 104 -14.91 0.45 7.06
CA ILE A 104 -14.67 0.80 8.46
C ILE A 104 -15.73 0.12 9.35
N GLU A 105 -17.01 0.30 9.06
CA GLU A 105 -18.09 -0.28 9.87
C GLU A 105 -18.00 -1.81 9.94
N ARG A 106 -17.86 -2.48 8.79
CA ARG A 106 -17.78 -3.95 8.73
C ARG A 106 -16.56 -4.48 9.46
N ARG A 107 -15.39 -3.90 9.23
CA ARG A 107 -14.13 -4.42 9.76
C ARG A 107 -13.98 -4.09 11.24
N VAL A 108 -14.26 -2.86 11.67
CA VAL A 108 -14.20 -2.52 13.09
C VAL A 108 -15.26 -3.32 13.86
N GLY A 109 -16.49 -3.43 13.35
CA GLY A 109 -17.56 -4.17 14.02
C GLY A 109 -17.35 -5.68 14.13
N GLN A 110 -16.63 -6.30 13.19
CA GLN A 110 -16.44 -7.77 13.16
C GLN A 110 -15.03 -8.22 13.58
N CYS A 111 -14.05 -7.31 13.61
CA CYS A 111 -12.65 -7.63 13.91
C CYS A 111 -12.11 -6.92 15.15
N VAL A 112 -12.59 -5.71 15.46
CA VAL A 112 -12.10 -4.92 16.60
C VAL A 112 -13.07 -5.00 17.76
N LEU A 113 -14.35 -4.63 17.58
CA LEU A 113 -15.38 -4.71 18.61
C LEU A 113 -15.47 -6.11 19.25
N THR A 114 -15.24 -7.15 18.46
CA THR A 114 -15.27 -8.56 18.89
C THR A 114 -13.95 -9.04 19.52
N CYS A 115 -12.87 -8.27 19.40
CA CYS A 115 -11.56 -8.61 19.94
C CYS A 115 -11.43 -8.14 21.39
N PRO A 116 -11.00 -9.02 22.33
CA PRO A 116 -10.92 -8.70 23.75
C PRO A 116 -10.13 -7.43 24.04
N THR A 117 -10.61 -6.66 25.01
CA THR A 117 -9.94 -5.49 25.60
C THR A 117 -9.78 -4.30 24.66
N THR A 118 -10.29 -4.34 23.43
CA THR A 118 -9.97 -3.30 22.45
C THR A 118 -10.73 -1.99 22.66
N ALA A 119 -10.11 -0.90 22.24
CA ALA A 119 -10.78 0.37 21.94
C ALA A 119 -10.29 0.88 20.57
N VAL A 120 -11.06 1.76 19.94
CA VAL A 120 -10.72 2.32 18.62
C VAL A 120 -10.90 3.83 18.55
N TYR A 121 -9.88 4.51 18.04
CA TYR A 121 -9.78 5.96 17.97
C TYR A 121 -9.47 6.41 16.54
N ARG A 122 -9.70 7.69 16.26
CA ARG A 122 -9.21 8.30 15.03
C ARG A 122 -7.68 8.39 15.08
N GLY A 123 -7.03 8.16 13.94
CA GLY A 123 -5.57 8.30 13.79
C GLY A 123 -5.13 9.44 12.88
N ILE A 124 -6.06 10.07 12.15
CA ILE A 124 -5.78 11.30 11.40
C ILE A 124 -6.12 12.47 12.31
N ASP A 125 -5.10 13.27 12.60
CA ASP A 125 -5.26 14.56 13.25
C ASP A 125 -5.47 15.65 12.18
N PRO A 126 -6.66 16.30 12.15
CA PRO A 126 -6.94 17.36 11.20
C PRO A 126 -5.98 18.55 11.25
N GLU A 127 -5.35 18.83 12.39
CA GLU A 127 -4.48 20.00 12.56
C GLU A 127 -3.07 19.76 11.98
N THR A 128 -2.61 18.51 12.00
CA THR A 128 -1.25 18.14 11.58
C THR A 128 -1.20 17.32 10.27
N SER A 129 -2.36 16.93 9.74
CA SER A 129 -2.46 16.18 8.49
C SER A 129 -1.89 16.96 7.31
N ARG A 130 -0.91 16.37 6.61
CA ARG A 130 -0.42 16.87 5.32
C ARG A 130 -1.31 16.44 4.15
N ALA A 131 -2.09 15.38 4.34
CA ALA A 131 -3.03 14.90 3.33
C ALA A 131 -4.29 15.78 3.33
N PRO A 132 -4.86 16.10 2.15
CA PRO A 132 -6.08 16.91 2.08
C PRO A 132 -7.24 16.21 2.78
N LEU A 133 -7.78 16.86 3.81
CA LEU A 133 -8.95 16.39 4.54
C LEU A 133 -10.15 16.22 3.60
N SER A 134 -10.97 15.22 3.91
CA SER A 134 -12.18 14.87 3.18
C SER A 134 -13.38 14.86 4.13
N ASP A 135 -13.97 13.69 4.37
CA ASP A 135 -15.21 13.54 5.12
C ASP A 135 -14.93 13.01 6.53
N LEU A 136 -15.92 13.10 7.42
CA LEU A 136 -15.93 12.37 8.67
C LEU A 136 -16.67 11.04 8.48
N ALA A 137 -15.94 9.93 8.42
CA ALA A 137 -16.54 8.61 8.31
C ALA A 137 -17.21 8.22 9.65
N PRO A 138 -18.44 7.67 9.64
CA PRO A 138 -19.04 7.06 10.82
C PRO A 138 -18.15 5.95 11.37
N LEU A 139 -17.86 6.01 12.67
CA LEU A 139 -17.17 4.95 13.41
C LEU A 139 -18.13 4.43 14.49
N GLY A 140 -17.96 4.88 15.74
CA GLY A 140 -18.85 4.57 16.85
C GLY A 140 -20.29 5.03 16.59
N LYS A 141 -20.51 6.02 15.72
CA LYS A 141 -21.85 6.50 15.34
C LYS A 141 -22.80 5.38 14.90
N ASN A 142 -22.29 4.39 14.15
CA ASN A 142 -23.10 3.24 13.71
C ASN A 142 -22.91 2.04 14.64
N LEU A 143 -21.67 1.76 15.05
CA LEU A 143 -21.34 0.59 15.88
C LEU A 143 -22.04 0.59 17.24
N ARG A 144 -22.33 1.77 17.80
CA ARG A 144 -22.99 1.91 19.10
C ARG A 144 -24.34 1.19 19.20
N PHE A 145 -25.03 0.98 18.08
CA PHE A 145 -26.35 0.34 18.09
C PHE A 145 -26.28 -1.13 18.52
N PHE A 146 -25.09 -1.75 18.47
CA PHE A 146 -24.85 -3.07 19.06
C PHE A 146 -25.15 -3.11 20.56
N GLY A 147 -25.05 -1.97 21.25
CA GLY A 147 -25.40 -1.86 22.67
C GLY A 147 -26.91 -1.90 22.97
N ASP A 148 -27.77 -2.00 21.94
CA ASP A 148 -29.22 -2.19 22.08
C ASP A 148 -29.92 -1.23 23.07
N GLY A 149 -29.53 0.04 23.03
CA GLY A 149 -30.08 1.09 23.90
C GLY A 149 -29.34 1.30 25.22
N TRP A 150 -28.38 0.42 25.56
CA TRP A 150 -27.58 0.50 26.77
C TRP A 150 -26.27 1.26 26.60
N GLN A 151 -25.87 1.55 25.36
CA GLN A 151 -24.69 2.36 25.07
C GLN A 151 -24.84 3.77 25.66
N ILE A 152 -23.73 4.31 26.19
CA ILE A 152 -23.68 5.70 26.67
C ILE A 152 -22.71 6.52 25.83
N SER A 153 -23.03 7.80 25.66
CA SER A 153 -22.10 8.77 25.06
C SER A 153 -21.40 9.59 26.13
N LYS A 154 -20.16 9.97 25.87
CA LYS A 154 -19.40 10.94 26.64
C LYS A 154 -18.75 11.94 25.69
N MET A 155 -18.79 13.21 26.08
CA MET A 155 -18.11 14.29 25.36
C MET A 155 -16.89 14.69 26.17
N LEU A 156 -15.69 14.58 25.60
CA LEU A 156 -14.44 15.06 26.18
C LEU A 156 -13.85 16.09 25.23
N GLY A 157 -13.79 17.35 25.68
CA GLY A 157 -13.58 18.48 24.77
C GLY A 157 -14.64 18.48 23.67
N ASP A 158 -14.21 18.53 22.41
CA ASP A 158 -15.10 18.47 21.24
C ASP A 158 -15.25 17.05 20.66
N THR A 159 -14.67 16.04 21.32
CA THR A 159 -14.72 14.66 20.83
C THR A 159 -15.78 13.85 21.57
N ARG A 160 -16.72 13.27 20.81
CA ARG A 160 -17.70 12.32 21.33
C ARG A 160 -17.16 10.90 21.27
N TYR A 161 -17.25 10.21 22.40
CA TYR A 161 -16.99 8.81 22.57
C TYR A 161 -18.28 8.04 22.86
N TRP A 162 -18.32 6.79 22.43
CA TRP A 162 -19.35 5.81 22.78
C TRP A 162 -18.71 4.72 23.65
N ARG A 163 -19.43 4.31 24.69
CA ARG A 163 -19.12 3.15 25.50
C ARG A 163 -20.24 2.14 25.28
N VAL A 164 -19.93 1.05 24.60
CA VAL A 164 -20.89 0.01 24.21
C VAL A 164 -20.71 -1.17 25.16
N PRO A 165 -21.73 -1.56 25.95
CA PRO A 165 -21.60 -2.68 26.85
C PRO A 165 -21.45 -3.99 26.07
N VAL A 166 -20.46 -4.79 26.46
CA VAL A 166 -20.11 -6.08 25.86
C VAL A 166 -19.68 -7.06 26.96
N MET A 167 -19.44 -8.32 26.62
CA MET A 167 -19.20 -9.37 27.64
C MET A 167 -17.97 -9.13 28.52
N ASP A 168 -16.90 -8.56 27.99
CA ASP A 168 -15.67 -8.27 28.76
C ASP A 168 -15.70 -6.90 29.47
N GLY A 169 -16.79 -6.14 29.32
CA GLY A 169 -16.96 -4.81 29.91
C GLY A 169 -17.56 -3.84 28.90
N GLU A 170 -16.71 -2.96 28.34
CA GLU A 170 -17.14 -1.92 27.41
C GLU A 170 -16.19 -1.79 26.23
N PHE A 171 -16.78 -1.75 25.02
CA PHE A 171 -16.07 -1.33 23.82
C PHE A 171 -16.14 0.18 23.68
N VAL A 172 -14.98 0.84 23.75
CA VAL A 172 -14.84 2.30 23.62
C VAL A 172 -14.49 2.67 22.19
N CYS A 173 -15.24 3.60 21.61
CA CYS A 173 -14.97 4.10 20.26
C CYS A 173 -15.31 5.58 20.08
N GLU A 174 -14.53 6.30 19.27
CA GLU A 174 -14.90 7.65 18.84
C GLU A 174 -16.10 7.64 17.90
N GLU A 175 -16.90 8.72 17.89
CA GLU A 175 -18.09 8.82 17.06
C GLU A 175 -17.78 8.73 15.55
N THR A 176 -16.74 9.42 15.11
CA THR A 176 -16.31 9.50 13.71
C THR A 176 -14.79 9.45 13.59
N ALA A 177 -14.30 9.11 12.40
CA ALA A 177 -12.90 9.20 12.03
C ALA A 177 -12.73 10.15 10.83
N PRO A 178 -11.79 11.11 10.86
CA PRO A 178 -11.44 11.89 9.68
C PRO A 178 -10.92 10.99 8.55
N THR A 179 -11.27 11.38 7.33
CA THR A 179 -10.77 10.75 6.10
C THR A 179 -10.03 11.79 5.27
N VAL A 180 -9.15 11.33 4.39
CA VAL A 180 -8.35 12.17 3.50
C VAL A 180 -8.46 11.70 2.05
N LYS A 181 -8.13 12.59 1.11
CA LYS A 181 -7.75 12.18 -0.24
C LYS A 181 -6.34 11.59 -0.16
N ALA A 182 -6.16 10.42 -0.77
CA ALA A 182 -4.94 9.63 -0.68
C ALA A 182 -4.54 9.09 -2.05
N VAL A 183 -3.41 8.39 -2.12
CA VAL A 183 -2.87 7.80 -3.34
C VAL A 183 -2.66 6.31 -3.12
N GLY A 184 -3.10 5.49 -4.07
CA GLY A 184 -2.81 4.06 -4.03
C GLY A 184 -2.43 3.49 -5.39
N GLY A 185 -1.71 2.36 -5.36
CA GLY A 185 -1.18 1.72 -6.56
C GLY A 185 0.21 2.19 -7.00
N GLY A 186 0.94 2.95 -6.17
CA GLY A 186 2.38 3.11 -6.40
C GLY A 186 3.05 1.75 -6.38
N ASN A 187 4.01 1.46 -7.27
CA ASN A 187 4.52 0.10 -7.37
C ASN A 187 5.97 -0.01 -7.86
N LEU A 188 6.62 -1.11 -7.49
CA LEU A 188 7.91 -1.54 -8.01
C LEU A 188 7.79 -2.98 -8.51
N ILE A 189 8.29 -3.25 -9.70
CA ILE A 189 8.41 -4.59 -10.27
C ILE A 189 9.88 -5.00 -10.20
N LEU A 190 10.17 -6.07 -9.46
CA LEU A 190 11.50 -6.61 -9.22
C LEU A 190 11.73 -7.81 -10.14
N LEU A 191 12.66 -7.69 -11.08
CA LEU A 191 13.01 -8.74 -12.01
C LEU A 191 14.33 -9.37 -11.56
N ALA A 192 14.27 -10.63 -11.17
CA ALA A 192 15.39 -11.35 -10.60
C ALA A 192 15.69 -12.65 -11.35
N ARG A 193 16.89 -13.17 -11.12
CA ARG A 193 17.38 -14.42 -11.72
C ARG A 193 16.54 -15.64 -11.31
N ASP A 194 16.09 -15.67 -10.06
CA ASP A 194 15.38 -16.79 -9.46
C ASP A 194 14.48 -16.30 -8.30
N ILE A 195 13.72 -17.21 -7.70
CA ILE A 195 12.76 -16.90 -6.63
C ILE A 195 13.45 -16.43 -5.35
N ASP A 196 14.62 -16.99 -5.02
CA ASP A 196 15.35 -16.64 -3.80
C ASP A 196 15.85 -15.20 -3.88
N ALA A 197 16.42 -14.81 -5.03
CA ALA A 197 16.82 -13.44 -5.29
C ALA A 197 15.64 -12.46 -5.33
N ALA A 198 14.50 -12.85 -5.93
CA ALA A 198 13.30 -12.02 -5.98
C ALA A 198 12.74 -11.76 -4.57
N LEU A 199 12.63 -12.81 -3.75
CA LEU A 199 12.14 -12.69 -2.38
C LEU A 199 13.08 -11.87 -1.50
N ALA A 200 14.40 -12.12 -1.57
CA ALA A 200 15.37 -11.34 -0.81
C ALA A 200 15.29 -9.84 -1.12
N ALA A 201 15.20 -9.48 -2.40
CA ALA A 201 15.03 -8.09 -2.82
C ALA A 201 13.68 -7.50 -2.35
N ALA A 202 12.59 -8.26 -2.48
CA ALA A 202 11.26 -7.81 -2.08
C ALA A 202 11.15 -7.61 -0.56
N GLU A 203 11.69 -8.54 0.23
CA GLU A 203 11.69 -8.47 1.69
C GLU A 203 12.54 -7.30 2.20
N ALA A 204 13.72 -7.07 1.61
CA ALA A 204 14.55 -5.91 1.92
C ALA A 204 13.81 -4.58 1.63
N ALA A 205 13.17 -4.49 0.46
CA ALA A 205 12.37 -3.33 0.08
C ALA A 205 11.19 -3.10 1.03
N VAL A 206 10.38 -4.14 1.29
CA VAL A 206 9.23 -4.05 2.19
C VAL A 206 9.67 -3.67 3.61
N ALA A 207 10.77 -4.23 4.11
CA ALA A 207 11.30 -3.89 5.43
C ALA A 207 11.66 -2.41 5.52
N ALA A 208 12.34 -1.85 4.50
CA ALA A 208 12.68 -0.43 4.45
C ALA A 208 11.43 0.45 4.36
N MET A 209 10.45 0.09 3.52
CA MET A 209 9.20 0.83 3.37
C MET A 209 8.36 0.85 4.65
N ARG A 210 8.34 -0.26 5.42
CA ARG A 210 7.58 -0.34 6.70
C ARG A 210 8.10 0.60 7.79
N MET A 211 9.32 1.12 7.65
CA MET A 211 9.86 2.12 8.57
C MET A 211 9.30 3.52 8.32
N LEU A 212 8.64 3.74 7.19
CA LEU A 212 8.08 5.03 6.83
C LEU A 212 6.64 5.16 7.37
N PRO A 213 6.28 6.32 7.91
CA PRO A 213 4.89 6.59 8.28
C PRO A 213 4.02 6.76 7.03
N ASN A 214 2.71 6.75 7.25
CA ASN A 214 1.67 7.09 6.27
C ASN A 214 1.53 6.15 5.06
N VAL A 215 2.22 5.01 5.04
CA VAL A 215 2.20 4.05 3.92
C VAL A 215 1.87 2.63 4.37
N ILE A 216 1.33 1.83 3.45
CA ILE A 216 1.17 0.38 3.59
C ILE A 216 1.54 -0.33 2.28
N MET A 217 1.83 -1.63 2.41
CA MET A 217 1.94 -2.55 1.28
C MET A 217 0.84 -3.62 1.47
N PRO A 218 -0.35 -3.44 0.87
CA PRO A 218 -1.57 -4.15 1.29
C PRO A 218 -1.60 -5.64 0.93
N PHE A 219 -0.70 -6.10 0.06
CA PHE A 219 -0.62 -7.49 -0.35
C PHE A 219 0.02 -8.39 0.72
N PRO A 220 -0.15 -9.73 0.64
CA PRO A 220 0.40 -10.65 1.63
C PRO A 220 1.92 -10.49 1.79
N GLY A 221 2.36 -10.21 3.02
CA GLY A 221 3.76 -9.92 3.30
C GLY A 221 4.28 -8.61 2.70
N GLY A 222 3.46 -7.85 1.98
CA GLY A 222 3.82 -6.65 1.21
C GLY A 222 4.15 -6.93 -0.26
N VAL A 223 3.97 -8.16 -0.75
CA VAL A 223 4.48 -8.59 -2.06
C VAL A 223 3.39 -9.24 -2.92
N VAL A 224 3.42 -8.93 -4.21
CA VAL A 224 2.52 -9.41 -5.25
C VAL A 224 3.27 -10.37 -6.15
N ARG A 225 2.78 -11.61 -6.26
CA ARG A 225 3.33 -12.59 -7.22
C ARG A 225 2.59 -12.63 -8.55
N SER A 226 1.34 -12.14 -8.58
CA SER A 226 0.42 -12.43 -9.68
C SER A 226 0.61 -11.51 -10.86
N GLY A 227 0.91 -10.21 -10.64
CA GLY A 227 0.99 -9.17 -11.67
C GLY A 227 -0.29 -9.06 -12.52
N SER A 228 -0.97 -7.91 -12.49
CA SER A 228 -2.21 -7.76 -13.28
C SER A 228 -2.05 -6.74 -14.40
N LYS A 229 -2.75 -6.99 -15.52
CA LYS A 229 -2.99 -6.00 -16.57
C LYS A 229 -4.48 -5.71 -16.67
N VAL A 230 -4.80 -4.51 -17.15
CA VAL A 230 -6.18 -4.11 -17.44
C VAL A 230 -6.74 -4.93 -18.60
N GLY A 231 -7.97 -5.40 -18.45
CA GLY A 231 -8.69 -6.17 -19.43
C GLY A 231 -8.35 -7.66 -19.44
N SER A 232 -9.13 -8.40 -20.22
CA SER A 232 -8.99 -9.85 -20.39
C SER A 232 -9.55 -10.26 -21.74
N LYS A 233 -9.02 -11.37 -22.29
CA LYS A 233 -9.63 -12.03 -23.46
C LYS A 233 -10.97 -12.70 -23.11
N TYR A 234 -11.21 -12.96 -21.83
CA TYR A 234 -12.44 -13.60 -21.35
C TYR A 234 -13.48 -12.53 -20.99
N LYS A 235 -14.68 -12.65 -21.56
CA LYS A 235 -15.78 -11.72 -21.33
C LYS A 235 -16.11 -11.62 -19.84
N GLY A 236 -16.21 -10.39 -19.33
CA GLY A 236 -16.58 -10.10 -17.94
C GLY A 236 -15.41 -10.04 -16.96
N ALA A 237 -14.21 -10.48 -17.33
CA ALA A 237 -13.02 -10.30 -16.50
C ALA A 237 -12.39 -8.91 -16.74
N THR A 238 -12.33 -8.09 -15.68
CA THR A 238 -11.81 -6.71 -15.73
C THR A 238 -10.28 -6.64 -15.68
N ALA A 239 -9.63 -7.68 -15.16
CA ALA A 239 -8.18 -7.82 -15.12
C ALA A 239 -7.76 -9.24 -15.51
N SER A 240 -6.52 -9.40 -15.94
CA SER A 240 -5.90 -10.70 -16.23
C SER A 240 -4.41 -10.68 -15.90
N THR A 241 -3.74 -11.83 -15.97
CA THR A 241 -2.29 -11.94 -15.76
C THR A 241 -1.53 -10.98 -16.68
N ASN A 242 -0.51 -10.33 -16.14
CA ASN A 242 0.37 -9.49 -16.94
C ASN A 242 1.39 -10.38 -17.68
N ASP A 243 1.02 -10.86 -18.86
CA ASP A 243 1.82 -11.79 -19.65
C ASP A 243 3.17 -11.21 -20.10
N ALA A 244 3.32 -9.89 -20.12
CA ALA A 244 4.59 -9.22 -20.38
C ALA A 244 5.66 -9.57 -19.33
N PHE A 245 5.25 -9.81 -18.08
CA PHE A 245 6.12 -10.08 -16.94
C PHE A 245 6.02 -11.53 -16.42
N CYS A 246 5.52 -12.47 -17.23
CA CYS A 246 5.41 -13.88 -16.85
C CYS A 246 6.62 -14.69 -17.36
N PRO A 247 7.53 -15.18 -16.49
CA PRO A 247 8.71 -15.94 -16.94
C PRO A 247 8.36 -17.19 -17.77
N THR A 248 7.26 -17.87 -17.43
CA THR A 248 6.78 -19.06 -18.16
C THR A 248 6.25 -18.75 -19.57
N LEU A 249 6.01 -17.47 -19.87
CA LEU A 249 5.53 -17.01 -21.17
C LEU A 249 6.58 -16.19 -21.93
N ALA A 250 7.83 -16.09 -21.43
CA ALA A 250 8.85 -15.20 -22.02
C ALA A 250 9.10 -15.49 -23.51
N GLY A 251 9.12 -16.76 -23.91
CA GLY A 251 9.25 -17.17 -25.32
C GLY A 251 7.94 -17.25 -26.11
N LEU A 252 6.79 -16.97 -25.48
CA LEU A 252 5.45 -17.14 -26.08
C LEU A 252 4.69 -15.82 -26.22
N SER A 253 4.84 -14.89 -25.27
CA SER A 253 4.21 -13.58 -25.35
C SER A 253 5.02 -12.67 -26.25
N ALA A 254 4.39 -12.17 -27.32
CA ALA A 254 4.97 -11.15 -28.19
C ALA A 254 5.24 -9.80 -27.49
N ARG A 255 4.80 -9.65 -26.23
CA ARG A 255 4.97 -8.45 -25.41
C ARG A 255 5.87 -8.71 -24.20
N SER A 256 6.64 -9.80 -24.20
CA SER A 256 7.50 -10.09 -23.05
C SER A 256 8.52 -8.97 -22.84
N GLU A 257 8.60 -8.51 -21.59
CA GLU A 257 9.58 -7.53 -21.13
C GLU A 257 10.78 -8.22 -20.46
N LEU A 258 10.88 -9.54 -20.56
CA LEU A 258 11.83 -10.37 -19.82
C LEU A 258 13.00 -10.80 -20.72
N SER A 259 14.22 -10.57 -20.24
CA SER A 259 15.42 -11.19 -20.82
C SER A 259 15.55 -12.65 -20.40
N ALA A 260 16.37 -13.43 -21.11
CA ALA A 260 16.63 -14.83 -20.78
C ALA A 260 17.20 -15.07 -19.36
N GLU A 261 17.85 -14.08 -18.75
CA GLU A 261 18.36 -14.17 -17.37
C GLU A 261 17.28 -14.05 -16.29
N VAL A 262 16.08 -13.53 -16.61
CA VAL A 262 15.03 -13.29 -15.60
C VAL A 262 14.20 -14.56 -15.42
N GLY A 263 14.36 -15.22 -14.27
CA GLY A 263 13.60 -16.41 -13.89
C GLY A 263 12.43 -16.13 -12.94
N CYS A 264 12.40 -14.98 -12.27
CA CYS A 264 11.32 -14.62 -11.35
C CYS A 264 11.01 -13.12 -11.38
N VAL A 265 9.73 -12.77 -11.21
CA VAL A 265 9.25 -11.40 -11.10
C VAL A 265 8.32 -11.31 -9.91
N LEU A 266 8.55 -10.32 -9.05
CA LEU A 266 7.65 -9.94 -7.96
C LEU A 266 7.35 -8.45 -8.05
N GLU A 267 6.19 -8.05 -7.55
CA GLU A 267 5.76 -6.65 -7.50
C GLU A 267 5.51 -6.25 -6.04
N ILE A 268 5.78 -4.99 -5.71
CA ILE A 268 5.37 -4.38 -4.45
C ILE A 268 4.40 -3.27 -4.80
N VAL A 269 3.21 -3.30 -4.24
CA VAL A 269 2.20 -2.24 -4.35
C VAL A 269 2.16 -1.46 -3.04
N ILE A 270 2.05 -0.13 -3.15
CA ILE A 270 2.20 0.85 -2.09
C ILE A 270 1.02 1.81 -2.15
N ASP A 271 0.35 1.94 -1.01
CA ASP A 271 -0.65 2.98 -0.76
C ASP A 271 -0.14 3.95 0.29
N GLY A 272 -0.43 5.24 0.11
CA GLY A 272 0.05 6.29 1.00
C GLY A 272 -0.94 7.44 1.15
N LEU A 273 -0.88 8.12 2.30
CA LEU A 273 -1.78 9.26 2.57
C LEU A 273 -1.53 10.44 1.62
N THR A 274 -0.31 10.60 1.11
CA THR A 274 0.05 11.60 0.10
C THR A 274 0.90 11.01 -1.03
N GLU A 275 0.96 11.71 -2.15
CA GLU A 275 1.88 11.39 -3.25
C GLU A 275 3.34 11.36 -2.78
N ALA A 276 3.73 12.30 -1.90
CA ALA A 276 5.08 12.34 -1.34
C ALA A 276 5.40 11.12 -0.47
N ASP A 277 4.42 10.63 0.31
CA ASP A 277 4.59 9.41 1.12
C ASP A 277 4.83 8.19 0.22
N VAL A 278 4.04 8.03 -0.86
CA VAL A 278 4.23 6.94 -1.83
C VAL A 278 5.59 7.04 -2.54
N GLY A 279 5.98 8.24 -2.99
CA GLY A 279 7.28 8.46 -3.61
C GLY A 279 8.46 8.15 -2.69
N ALA A 280 8.36 8.52 -1.41
CA ALA A 280 9.37 8.19 -0.40
C ALA A 280 9.48 6.67 -0.17
N ALA A 281 8.35 5.97 -0.11
CA ALA A 281 8.33 4.51 0.01
C ALA A 281 8.92 3.81 -1.22
N MET A 282 8.55 4.24 -2.42
CA MET A 282 9.15 3.71 -3.65
C MET A 282 10.67 3.95 -3.67
N THR A 283 11.13 5.13 -3.27
CA THR A 283 12.56 5.46 -3.17
C THR A 283 13.28 4.53 -2.19
N ALA A 284 12.75 4.36 -0.97
CA ALA A 284 13.31 3.46 0.03
C ALA A 284 13.35 2.00 -0.45
N GLY A 285 12.32 1.58 -1.18
CA GLY A 285 12.26 0.27 -1.82
C GLY A 285 13.36 0.04 -2.85
N ILE A 286 13.55 1.01 -3.76
CA ILE A 286 14.61 0.97 -4.77
C ILE A 286 15.98 0.88 -4.09
N VAL A 287 16.23 1.75 -3.10
CA VAL A 287 17.49 1.76 -2.34
C VAL A 287 17.77 0.40 -1.72
N ALA A 288 16.81 -0.16 -0.99
CA ALA A 288 17.02 -1.40 -0.24
C ALA A 288 17.15 -2.62 -1.18
N ALA A 289 16.30 -2.73 -2.20
CA ALA A 289 16.35 -3.85 -3.14
C ALA A 289 17.62 -3.82 -3.99
N ALA A 290 17.94 -2.68 -4.62
CA ALA A 290 19.14 -2.54 -5.45
C ALA A 290 20.42 -2.49 -4.59
N GLY A 291 20.31 -2.12 -3.32
CA GLY A 291 21.41 -2.12 -2.35
C GLY A 291 22.08 -3.49 -2.19
N LEU A 292 21.32 -4.58 -2.32
CA LEU A 292 21.85 -5.95 -2.30
C LEU A 292 22.81 -6.24 -3.48
N GLY A 293 22.71 -5.44 -4.55
CA GLY A 293 23.54 -5.50 -5.74
C GLY A 293 23.16 -6.61 -6.72
N ARG A 294 23.57 -6.45 -7.98
CA ARG A 294 23.28 -7.42 -9.06
C ARG A 294 23.75 -8.83 -8.75
N ALA A 295 24.86 -8.98 -8.01
CA ALA A 295 25.39 -10.28 -7.62
C ALA A 295 24.39 -11.11 -6.79
N ALA A 296 23.58 -10.45 -5.95
CA ALA A 296 22.49 -11.06 -5.18
C ALA A 296 21.31 -11.52 -6.07
N GLY A 297 21.31 -11.20 -7.37
CA GLY A 297 20.39 -11.73 -8.36
C GLY A 297 19.24 -10.82 -8.76
N LEU A 298 19.14 -9.60 -8.20
CA LEU A 298 18.22 -8.58 -8.68
C LEU A 298 18.81 -7.90 -9.94
N LEU A 299 18.20 -8.17 -11.09
CA LEU A 299 18.74 -7.76 -12.38
C LEU A 299 18.23 -6.38 -12.79
N ARG A 300 16.94 -6.12 -12.52
CA ARG A 300 16.24 -4.92 -12.99
C ARG A 300 15.11 -4.53 -12.04
N VAL A 301 14.92 -3.23 -11.85
CA VAL A 301 13.73 -2.65 -11.19
C VAL A 301 12.95 -1.87 -12.24
N SER A 302 11.67 -2.23 -12.37
CA SER A 302 10.70 -1.62 -13.28
C SER A 302 9.47 -1.14 -12.51
N ALA A 303 8.48 -0.64 -13.22
CA ALA A 303 7.19 -0.26 -12.65
C ALA A 303 6.06 -0.45 -13.65
N GLY A 304 4.89 -0.80 -13.13
CA GLY A 304 3.65 -0.96 -13.86
C GLY A 304 2.95 0.38 -14.09
N ASN A 305 2.58 0.63 -15.35
CA ASN A 305 1.72 1.74 -15.76
C ASN A 305 0.75 1.30 -16.86
N TYR A 306 -0.18 2.20 -17.20
CA TYR A 306 -1.25 1.99 -18.15
C TYR A 306 -1.18 3.00 -19.31
N GLY A 307 0.04 3.47 -19.60
CA GLY A 307 0.33 4.43 -20.66
C GLY A 307 0.04 5.89 -20.29
N GLY A 308 -0.10 6.20 -18.99
CA GLY A 308 -0.30 7.56 -18.47
C GLY A 308 -1.70 8.11 -18.75
N LYS A 309 -2.70 7.22 -18.84
CA LYS A 309 -4.06 7.54 -19.29
C LYS A 309 -5.14 7.29 -18.25
N LEU A 310 -4.83 6.57 -17.17
CA LEU A 310 -5.80 6.15 -16.17
C LEU A 310 -5.57 6.85 -14.83
N GLY A 311 -4.34 6.79 -14.31
CA GLY A 311 -3.93 7.39 -13.04
C GLY A 311 -3.30 8.76 -13.27
N PRO A 312 -3.61 9.78 -12.45
CA PRO A 312 -3.02 11.11 -12.57
C PRO A 312 -1.64 11.22 -11.89
N TYR A 313 -1.24 10.23 -11.09
CA TYR A 313 0.02 10.23 -10.35
C TYR A 313 1.05 9.37 -11.07
N HIS A 314 2.17 9.98 -11.47
CA HIS A 314 3.24 9.31 -12.22
C HIS A 314 4.55 9.36 -11.43
N PHE A 315 4.96 8.21 -10.89
CA PHE A 315 6.20 8.08 -10.12
C PHE A 315 7.34 7.59 -11.02
N HIS A 316 8.07 8.53 -11.63
CA HIS A 316 9.17 8.21 -12.53
C HIS A 316 10.37 7.62 -11.78
N LEU A 317 10.75 6.39 -12.12
CA LEU A 317 11.78 5.66 -11.37
C LEU A 317 13.14 6.34 -11.41
N HIS A 318 13.54 6.90 -12.56
CA HIS A 318 14.80 7.64 -12.67
C HIS A 318 14.83 8.91 -11.81
N GLN A 319 13.69 9.56 -11.60
CA GLN A 319 13.61 10.73 -10.72
C GLN A 319 13.69 10.32 -9.25
N LEU A 320 12.98 9.25 -8.86
CA LEU A 320 13.07 8.68 -7.52
C LEU A 320 14.47 8.14 -7.21
N ALA A 321 15.16 7.61 -8.22
CA ALA A 321 16.49 7.05 -8.09
C ALA A 321 17.63 8.07 -8.34
N ALA A 322 17.30 9.34 -8.62
CA ALA A 322 18.29 10.37 -8.89
C ALA A 322 19.19 10.59 -7.66
N GLY A 323 20.50 10.55 -7.86
CA GLY A 323 21.48 10.77 -6.80
C GLY A 323 21.75 9.56 -5.88
N LEU A 324 21.10 8.41 -6.11
CA LEU A 324 21.36 7.17 -5.36
C LEU A 324 22.56 6.38 -5.89
N GLY A 325 23.00 6.66 -7.11
CA GLY A 325 24.16 6.01 -7.73
C GLY A 325 25.47 6.63 -7.23
N GLY A 326 25.91 6.30 -6.02
CA GLY A 326 27.16 6.86 -5.51
C GLY A 326 27.47 6.73 -4.02
N SER A 327 27.18 5.60 -3.39
CA SER A 327 27.76 5.28 -2.08
C SER A 327 28.42 3.92 -2.12
N GLY A 328 29.57 3.86 -2.79
CA GLY A 328 30.60 2.90 -2.44
C GLY A 328 31.29 3.38 -1.16
N ALA A 329 31.11 2.62 -0.08
CA ALA A 329 32.06 2.49 1.02
C ALA A 329 32.01 1.03 1.46
#